data_AF-A0A7U9SF29-F1
#
_entry.id   AF-A0A7U9SF29-F1
#
_cell.length_a   1.000
_cell.length_b   1.000
_cell.length_c   1.000
_cell.angle_alpha   90.00
_cell.angle_beta   90.00
_cell.angle_gamma   90.00
#
_symmetry.space_group_name_H-M   'P 1'
#
loop_
_entity.id
_entity.type
_entity.pdbx_description
1 polymer ?
#
loop_
_entity_poly.entity_id
_entity_poly.type
_entity_poly.pdbx_seq_one_letter_code
_entity_poly.pdbx_strand_id
1 'polypeptide(L)'
;MINREDMLELTRRMTPARTSMTRVAGCYIDRDGEFDGSFNTNFLKLSGSDRAKNLKLAKTVPFSDTNKNLKKYEFAPKAQKPGSMWQLLMAMKECGLKNDALMDTFYDVVMERYTADSEYAILVFHDRYDIPAKASDKERLGESEEVFEYLICVVCPLSGEYEPGEPECGFLFPAFTDRCGDLNHVNVYQKNPDRPHMELVREILGAE
;
A
#
# COMPACT_ATOMS: atom_id res chain seq x y z
N MET A 1 16.78 4.45 8.06
CA MET A 1 16.69 5.23 6.81
C MET A 1 16.31 4.28 5.69
N ILE A 2 15.40 4.66 4.79
CA ILE A 2 14.99 3.78 3.69
C ILE A 2 16.06 3.82 2.59
N ASN A 3 16.44 2.63 2.09
CA ASN A 3 17.34 2.47 0.97
C ASN A 3 16.59 2.66 -0.36
N ARG A 4 17.10 3.55 -1.24
CA ARG A 4 16.47 3.82 -2.53
C ARG A 4 16.47 2.61 -3.45
N GLU A 5 17.51 1.77 -3.44
CA GLU A 5 17.59 0.62 -4.34
C GLU A 5 16.55 -0.45 -4.03
N ASP A 6 16.21 -0.65 -2.74
CA ASP A 6 15.14 -1.56 -2.32
C ASP A 6 13.79 -1.13 -2.91
N MET A 7 13.50 0.16 -2.85
CA MET A 7 12.29 0.73 -3.45
C MET A 7 12.31 0.61 -4.98
N LEU A 8 13.47 0.81 -5.61
CA LEU A 8 13.62 0.63 -7.04
C LEU A 8 13.46 -0.84 -7.47
N GLU A 9 13.83 -1.81 -6.64
CA GLU A 9 13.58 -3.24 -6.89
C GLU A 9 12.08 -3.51 -7.01
N LEU A 10 11.26 -3.03 -6.06
CA LEU A 10 9.81 -3.18 -6.12
C LEU A 10 9.20 -2.45 -7.33
N THR A 11 9.59 -1.20 -7.57
CA THR A 11 9.01 -0.39 -8.66
C THR A 11 9.30 -0.93 -10.07
N ARG A 12 10.41 -1.67 -10.26
CA ARG A 12 10.74 -2.37 -11.51
C ARG A 12 9.80 -3.54 -11.80
N ARG A 13 9.10 -4.07 -10.78
CA ARG A 13 8.07 -5.11 -10.90
C ARG A 13 6.70 -4.54 -11.26
N MET A 14 6.42 -3.29 -10.90
CA MET A 14 5.12 -2.63 -11.12
C MET A 14 4.91 -2.20 -12.58
N THR A 15 4.91 -3.17 -13.49
CA THR A 15 4.60 -3.04 -14.91
C THR A 15 3.74 -4.23 -15.34
N PRO A 16 2.87 -4.11 -16.36
CA PRO A 16 2.00 -5.20 -16.78
C PRO A 16 2.76 -6.50 -17.13
N ALA A 17 4.00 -6.39 -17.60
CA ALA A 17 4.83 -7.53 -17.99
C ALA A 17 5.57 -8.20 -16.81
N ARG A 18 5.65 -7.56 -15.64
CA ARG A 18 6.48 -8.03 -14.51
C ARG A 18 5.75 -8.11 -13.18
N THR A 19 4.55 -7.56 -13.08
CA THR A 19 3.84 -7.50 -11.81
C THR A 19 3.44 -8.88 -11.33
N SER A 20 3.52 -9.08 -10.01
CA SER A 20 3.01 -10.25 -9.30
C SER A 20 1.79 -9.89 -8.43
N MET A 21 1.27 -8.66 -8.56
CA MET A 21 0.05 -8.24 -7.87
C MET A 21 -1.06 -9.25 -8.08
N THR A 22 -1.64 -9.72 -6.99
CA THR A 22 -2.64 -10.79 -7.02
C THR A 22 -4.05 -10.22 -6.89
N ARG A 23 -4.21 -9.09 -6.20
CA ARG A 23 -5.52 -8.51 -5.89
C ARG A 23 -5.46 -6.99 -5.72
N VAL A 24 -6.56 -6.34 -6.07
CA VAL A 24 -6.85 -4.96 -5.69
C VAL A 24 -8.25 -4.89 -5.12
N ALA A 25 -8.40 -4.15 -4.03
CA ALA A 25 -9.66 -3.80 -3.42
C ALA A 25 -9.70 -2.29 -3.18
N GLY A 26 -10.89 -1.71 -3.16
CA GLY A 26 -11.04 -0.32 -2.77
C GLY A 26 -12.46 0.05 -2.39
N CYS A 27 -12.59 1.22 -1.79
CA CYS A 27 -13.87 1.89 -1.55
C CYS A 27 -13.82 3.34 -2.02
N TYR A 28 -15.00 3.87 -2.28
CA TYR A 28 -15.23 5.27 -2.64
C TYR A 28 -15.97 5.95 -1.51
N ILE A 29 -15.58 7.19 -1.25
CA ILE A 29 -16.14 8.02 -0.19
C ILE A 29 -16.58 9.32 -0.84
N ASP A 30 -17.80 9.74 -0.53
CA ASP A 30 -18.36 10.99 -1.05
C ASP A 30 -17.81 12.23 -0.32
N ARG A 31 -18.36 13.41 -0.62
CA ARG A 31 -17.91 14.68 -0.01
C ARG A 31 -18.31 14.83 1.45
N ASP A 32 -19.35 14.13 1.88
CA ASP A 32 -19.85 14.16 3.25
C ASP A 32 -19.10 13.15 4.14
N GLY A 33 -18.18 12.37 3.55
CA GLY A 33 -17.42 11.34 4.22
C GLY A 33 -18.18 10.02 4.31
N GLU A 34 -19.26 9.85 3.55
CA GLU A 34 -20.09 8.66 3.55
C GLU A 34 -19.59 7.63 2.52
N PHE A 35 -19.82 6.35 2.83
CA PHE A 35 -19.45 5.24 1.96
C PHE A 35 -20.28 5.25 0.66
N ASP A 36 -19.61 5.29 -0.48
CA ASP A 36 -20.21 5.31 -1.82
C ASP A 36 -19.77 4.10 -2.67
N GLY A 37 -19.66 2.93 -2.03
CA GLY A 37 -19.43 1.66 -2.70
C GLY A 37 -18.00 1.15 -2.61
N SER A 38 -17.85 -0.15 -2.86
CA SER A 38 -16.56 -0.85 -2.82
C SER A 38 -16.43 -1.88 -3.93
N PHE A 39 -15.19 -2.28 -4.19
CA PHE A 39 -14.87 -3.37 -5.09
C PHE A 39 -13.73 -4.20 -4.54
N ASN A 40 -13.70 -5.48 -4.94
CA ASN A 40 -12.61 -6.38 -4.62
C ASN A 40 -12.43 -7.40 -5.74
N THR A 41 -11.30 -7.33 -6.46
CA THR A 41 -11.09 -8.15 -7.65
C THR A 41 -9.68 -8.71 -7.76
N ASN A 42 -9.59 -9.91 -8.33
CA ASN A 42 -8.32 -10.49 -8.69
C ASN A 42 -7.66 -9.61 -9.77
N PHE A 43 -6.38 -9.29 -9.59
CA PHE A 43 -5.68 -8.35 -10.45
C PHE A 43 -5.61 -8.81 -11.91
N LEU A 44 -5.61 -10.12 -12.16
CA LEU A 44 -5.60 -10.70 -13.51
C LEU A 44 -6.95 -10.57 -14.24
N LYS A 45 -8.05 -10.30 -13.52
CA LYS A 45 -9.38 -10.06 -14.11
C LYS A 45 -9.54 -8.64 -14.66
N LEU A 46 -8.66 -7.72 -14.27
CA LEU A 46 -8.65 -6.36 -14.78
C LEU A 46 -8.26 -6.32 -16.26
N SER A 47 -8.80 -5.35 -17.00
CA SER A 47 -8.39 -5.10 -18.38
C SER A 47 -6.91 -4.70 -18.45
N GLY A 48 -6.32 -4.70 -19.66
CA GLY A 48 -4.93 -4.26 -19.84
C GLY A 48 -4.70 -2.80 -19.40
N SER A 49 -5.64 -1.91 -19.72
CA SER A 49 -5.61 -0.50 -19.32
C SER A 49 -5.78 -0.34 -17.82
N ASP A 50 -6.72 -1.06 -17.20
CA ASP A 50 -6.98 -0.91 -15.76
C ASP A 50 -5.81 -1.45 -14.94
N ARG A 51 -5.17 -2.54 -15.38
CA ARG A 51 -3.92 -3.01 -14.77
C ARG A 51 -2.85 -1.94 -14.81
N ALA A 52 -2.64 -1.29 -15.96
CA ALA A 52 -1.63 -0.25 -16.11
C ALA A 52 -1.92 0.97 -15.21
N LYS A 53 -3.19 1.41 -15.13
CA LYS A 53 -3.64 2.48 -14.23
C LYS A 53 -3.39 2.13 -12.76
N ASN A 54 -3.86 0.97 -12.31
CA ASN A 54 -3.69 0.49 -10.94
C ASN A 54 -2.21 0.34 -10.55
N LEU A 55 -1.38 -0.20 -11.44
CA LEU A 55 0.07 -0.28 -11.21
C LEU A 55 0.71 1.10 -11.06
N LYS A 56 0.25 2.10 -11.83
CA LYS A 56 0.75 3.49 -11.70
C LYS A 56 0.39 4.07 -10.33
N LEU A 57 -0.84 3.87 -9.86
CA LEU A 57 -1.28 4.32 -8.53
C LEU A 57 -0.43 3.69 -7.43
N ALA A 58 -0.36 2.36 -7.39
CA ALA A 58 0.44 1.63 -6.40
C ALA A 58 1.93 2.02 -6.43
N LYS A 59 2.50 2.18 -7.62
CA LYS A 59 3.91 2.55 -7.82
C LYS A 59 4.29 3.91 -7.25
N THR A 60 3.33 4.82 -7.10
CA THR A 60 3.56 6.16 -6.53
C THR A 60 4.24 6.08 -5.17
N VAL A 61 3.82 5.14 -4.31
CA VAL A 61 4.34 4.99 -2.95
C VAL A 61 5.84 4.64 -2.95
N PRO A 62 6.30 3.49 -3.46
CA PRO A 62 7.72 3.16 -3.45
C PRO A 62 8.55 3.99 -4.44
N PHE A 63 7.97 4.59 -5.48
CA PHE A 63 8.75 5.41 -6.42
C PHE A 63 9.08 6.82 -5.91
N SER A 64 8.30 7.32 -4.95
CA SER A 64 8.46 8.67 -4.36
C SER A 64 9.82 8.87 -3.68
N ASP A 65 10.23 10.14 -3.49
CA ASP A 65 11.53 10.48 -2.91
C ASP A 65 11.72 9.89 -1.51
N THR A 66 12.69 8.99 -1.43
CA THR A 66 12.98 8.21 -0.23
C THR A 66 13.55 9.10 0.88
N ASN A 67 13.06 8.94 2.11
CA ASN A 67 13.38 9.75 3.29
C ASN A 67 12.89 11.21 3.24
N LYS A 68 12.13 11.58 2.20
CA LYS A 68 11.46 12.89 2.09
C LYS A 68 9.95 12.70 1.99
N ASN A 69 9.48 12.15 0.89
CA ASN A 69 8.09 11.84 0.63
C ASN A 69 7.69 10.46 1.17
N LEU A 70 8.61 9.49 1.11
CA LEU A 70 8.46 8.19 1.74
C LEU A 70 9.28 8.14 3.03
N LYS A 71 8.63 7.93 4.17
CA LYS A 71 9.30 7.82 5.48
C LYS A 71 8.92 6.51 6.16
N LYS A 72 9.88 5.94 6.91
CA LYS A 72 9.70 4.70 7.67
C LYS A 72 9.25 5.07 9.07
N TYR A 73 8.18 4.44 9.53
CA TYR A 73 7.62 4.59 10.87
C TYR A 73 7.54 3.22 11.54
N GLU A 74 7.64 3.19 12.86
CA GLU A 74 7.56 1.99 13.68
C GLU A 74 6.15 1.86 14.26
N PHE A 75 5.56 0.66 14.24
CA PHE A 75 4.33 0.43 14.98
C PHE A 75 4.64 0.42 16.46
N ALA A 76 4.04 1.34 17.21
CA ALA A 76 4.26 1.40 18.66
C ALA A 76 3.89 0.05 19.31
N PRO A 77 4.61 -0.46 20.32
CA PRO A 77 4.29 -1.74 20.96
C PRO A 77 2.85 -1.80 21.51
N LYS A 78 2.30 -0.65 21.93
CA LYS A 78 0.91 -0.50 22.37
C LYS A 78 -0.12 -0.71 21.24
N ALA A 79 0.29 -0.49 19.99
CA ALA A 79 -0.50 -0.63 18.77
C ALA A 79 -0.38 -2.03 18.14
N GLN A 80 0.31 -2.99 18.79
CA GLN A 80 0.38 -4.40 18.38
C GLN A 80 -0.48 -5.31 19.27
N LYS A 81 -1.67 -4.84 19.66
CA LYS A 81 -2.62 -5.56 20.51
C LYS A 81 -3.76 -6.16 19.70
N PRO A 82 -4.50 -7.13 20.27
CA PRO A 82 -5.76 -7.60 19.69
C PRO A 82 -6.68 -6.43 19.31
N GLY A 83 -7.15 -6.40 18.06
CA GLY A 83 -8.02 -5.35 17.51
C GLY A 83 -7.30 -4.10 16.99
N SER A 84 -5.96 -4.11 16.91
CA SER A 84 -5.19 -3.00 16.36
C SER A 84 -5.19 -2.96 14.82
N MET A 85 -4.88 -1.79 14.26
CA MET A 85 -4.62 -1.64 12.82
C MET A 85 -3.50 -2.55 12.34
N TRP A 86 -2.42 -2.72 13.12
CA TRP A 86 -1.34 -3.64 12.76
C TRP A 86 -1.84 -5.09 12.57
N GLN A 87 -2.68 -5.58 13.49
CA GLN A 87 -3.25 -6.92 13.37
C GLN A 87 -4.20 -7.02 12.17
N LEU A 88 -4.99 -5.97 11.92
CA LEU A 88 -5.87 -5.90 10.76
C LEU A 88 -5.08 -5.98 9.45
N LEU A 89 -4.01 -5.20 9.30
CA LEU A 89 -3.12 -5.23 8.14
C LEU A 89 -2.44 -6.59 7.96
N MET A 90 -2.03 -7.23 9.05
CA MET A 90 -1.50 -8.60 9.01
C MET A 90 -2.53 -9.59 8.47
N ALA A 91 -3.77 -9.54 8.98
CA ALA A 91 -4.85 -10.42 8.53
C ALA A 91 -5.25 -10.15 7.07
N MET A 92 -5.33 -8.88 6.65
CA MET A 92 -5.59 -8.48 5.26
C MET A 92 -4.51 -9.01 4.31
N LYS A 93 -3.24 -8.90 4.72
CA LYS A 93 -2.08 -9.41 3.98
C LYS A 93 -2.14 -10.93 3.87
N GLU A 94 -2.26 -11.65 4.98
CA GLU A 94 -2.28 -13.11 5.02
C GLU A 94 -3.46 -13.72 4.23
N CYS A 95 -4.63 -13.08 4.24
CA CYS A 95 -5.76 -13.53 3.44
C CYS A 95 -5.66 -13.14 1.96
N GLY A 96 -4.66 -12.35 1.57
CA GLY A 96 -4.47 -11.82 0.23
C GLY A 96 -5.61 -10.95 -0.25
N LEU A 97 -6.19 -10.14 0.65
CA LEU A 97 -7.39 -9.30 0.46
C LEU A 97 -8.64 -10.08 0.03
N LYS A 98 -8.76 -11.37 0.33
CA LYS A 98 -9.93 -12.18 -0.07
C LYS A 98 -11.12 -12.09 0.89
N ASN A 99 -10.93 -11.51 2.07
CA ASN A 99 -11.97 -11.38 3.08
C ASN A 99 -12.53 -9.95 3.07
N ASP A 100 -13.71 -9.78 2.48
CA ASP A 100 -14.35 -8.47 2.36
C ASP A 100 -14.65 -7.85 3.73
N ALA A 101 -14.99 -8.64 4.76
CA ALA A 101 -15.24 -8.11 6.10
C ALA A 101 -13.99 -7.45 6.74
N LEU A 102 -12.79 -7.94 6.43
CA LEU A 102 -11.55 -7.27 6.86
C LEU A 102 -11.32 -5.96 6.09
N MET A 103 -11.71 -5.92 4.81
CA MET A 103 -11.64 -4.69 4.02
C MET A 103 -12.63 -3.65 4.54
N ASP A 104 -13.87 -4.04 4.82
CA ASP A 104 -14.90 -3.15 5.38
C ASP A 104 -14.44 -2.56 6.71
N THR A 105 -13.92 -3.40 7.61
CA THR A 105 -13.35 -2.94 8.89
C THR A 105 -12.19 -1.95 8.68
N PHE A 106 -11.34 -2.19 7.67
CA PHE A 106 -10.24 -1.28 7.36
C PHE A 106 -10.75 0.06 6.85
N TYR A 107 -11.75 0.06 5.96
CA TYR A 107 -12.36 1.28 5.45
C TYR A 107 -13.03 2.08 6.56
N ASP A 108 -13.79 1.43 7.45
CA ASP A 108 -14.43 2.09 8.60
C ASP A 108 -13.42 2.86 9.45
N VAL A 109 -12.27 2.23 9.78
CA VAL A 109 -11.24 2.88 10.59
C VAL A 109 -10.58 4.06 9.85
N VAL A 110 -10.35 3.93 8.54
CA VAL A 110 -9.78 5.03 7.74
C VAL A 110 -10.79 6.18 7.65
N MET A 111 -12.05 5.90 7.34
CA MET A 111 -13.12 6.89 7.18
C MET A 111 -13.42 7.64 8.48
N GLU A 112 -13.29 7.00 9.64
CA GLU A 112 -13.49 7.66 10.94
C GLU A 112 -12.47 8.79 11.19
N ARG A 113 -11.27 8.72 10.58
CA ARG A 113 -10.13 9.59 10.91
C ARG A 113 -9.60 10.42 9.74
N TYR A 114 -9.79 9.96 8.51
CA TYR A 114 -9.32 10.66 7.32
C TYR A 114 -10.34 11.71 6.89
N THR A 115 -9.92 12.97 6.84
CA THR A 115 -10.74 14.09 6.40
C THR A 115 -10.24 14.63 5.06
N ALA A 116 -11.14 14.80 4.10
CA ALA A 116 -10.84 15.40 2.81
C ALA A 116 -11.90 16.44 2.43
N ASP A 117 -11.50 17.43 1.62
CA ASP A 117 -12.40 18.48 1.10
C ASP A 117 -13.15 18.04 -0.16
N SER A 118 -12.93 16.81 -0.63
CA SER A 118 -13.50 16.24 -1.85
C SER A 118 -13.67 14.73 -1.74
N GLU A 119 -14.47 14.18 -2.65
CA GLU A 119 -14.63 12.72 -2.83
C GLU A 119 -13.28 12.06 -3.03
N TYR A 120 -13.10 10.88 -2.46
CA TYR A 120 -11.83 10.17 -2.51
C TYR A 120 -12.03 8.66 -2.58
N ALA A 121 -11.00 7.95 -3.03
CA ALA A 121 -10.93 6.51 -3.02
C ALA A 121 -9.81 6.04 -2.10
N ILE A 122 -10.07 4.95 -1.38
CA ILE A 122 -9.05 4.15 -0.70
C ILE A 122 -8.82 2.91 -1.56
N LEU A 123 -7.59 2.70 -1.99
CA LEU A 123 -7.21 1.54 -2.82
C LEU A 123 -6.12 0.75 -2.12
N VAL A 124 -6.34 -0.55 -1.96
CA VAL A 124 -5.40 -1.49 -1.36
C VAL A 124 -5.01 -2.56 -2.38
N PHE A 125 -3.71 -2.66 -2.63
CA PHE A 125 -3.08 -3.63 -3.52
C PHE A 125 -2.38 -4.69 -2.70
N HIS A 126 -2.48 -5.94 -3.14
CA HIS A 126 -1.73 -7.05 -2.56
C HIS A 126 -0.85 -7.71 -3.61
N ASP A 127 0.39 -7.96 -3.26
CA ASP A 127 1.40 -8.56 -4.11
C ASP A 127 2.25 -9.58 -3.32
N ARG A 128 2.77 -10.56 -4.05
CA ARG A 128 3.69 -11.60 -3.56
C ARG A 128 4.88 -11.64 -4.50
N TYR A 129 5.98 -11.02 -4.08
CA TYR A 129 7.18 -10.91 -4.87
C TYR A 129 8.20 -11.98 -4.48
N ASP A 130 8.51 -12.89 -5.42
CA ASP A 130 9.63 -13.83 -5.30
C ASP A 130 10.96 -13.08 -5.52
N ILE A 131 11.72 -12.90 -4.43
CA ILE A 131 13.00 -12.20 -4.43
C ILE A 131 14.08 -13.15 -4.97
N PRO A 132 14.71 -12.85 -6.11
CA PRO A 132 15.71 -13.72 -6.67
C PRO A 132 17.01 -13.67 -5.85
N ALA A 133 17.67 -14.81 -5.64
CA ALA A 133 19.01 -14.82 -5.05
C ALA A 133 20.00 -14.05 -5.94
N LYS A 134 20.82 -13.20 -5.34
CA LYS A 134 21.91 -12.46 -6.01
C LYS A 134 23.25 -12.97 -5.50
N ALA A 135 24.13 -13.44 -6.41
CA ALA A 135 25.52 -13.66 -6.08
C ALA A 135 26.28 -12.32 -5.96
N SER A 136 27.48 -12.34 -5.36
CA SER A 136 28.33 -11.16 -5.12
C SER A 136 28.72 -10.38 -6.39
N ASP A 137 28.59 -11.00 -7.56
CA ASP A 137 28.84 -10.45 -8.89
C ASP A 137 27.56 -9.98 -9.61
N LYS A 138 26.41 -9.91 -8.91
CA LYS A 138 25.08 -9.55 -9.44
C LYS A 138 24.51 -10.55 -10.46
N GLU A 139 25.11 -11.72 -10.64
CA GLU A 139 24.45 -12.78 -11.40
C GLU A 139 23.26 -13.34 -10.61
N ARG A 140 22.18 -13.58 -11.35
CA ARG A 140 20.93 -14.09 -10.79
C ARG A 140 21.08 -15.60 -10.62
N LEU A 141 21.15 -16.06 -9.38
CA LEU A 141 21.09 -17.49 -9.09
C LEU A 141 19.64 -17.94 -9.31
N GLY A 142 19.45 -19.12 -9.91
CA GLY A 142 18.14 -19.61 -10.36
C GLY A 142 17.11 -19.87 -9.25
N GLU A 143 17.47 -19.71 -7.98
CA GLU A 143 16.63 -19.95 -6.81
C GLU A 143 16.12 -18.62 -6.20
N SER A 144 14.90 -18.65 -5.66
CA SER A 144 14.34 -17.51 -4.93
C SER A 144 14.79 -17.59 -3.46
N GLU A 145 15.25 -16.47 -2.92
CA GLU A 145 15.80 -16.35 -1.57
C GLU A 145 14.68 -16.15 -0.53
N GLU A 146 13.70 -15.30 -0.86
CA GLU A 146 12.60 -14.94 0.02
C GLU A 146 11.35 -14.61 -0.80
N VAL A 147 10.16 -14.83 -0.23
CA VAL A 147 8.90 -14.32 -0.78
C VAL A 147 8.46 -13.12 0.04
N PHE A 148 8.50 -11.94 -0.56
CA PHE A 148 8.01 -10.72 0.07
C PHE A 148 6.54 -10.50 -0.30
N GLU A 149 5.66 -10.80 0.64
CA GLU A 149 4.23 -10.52 0.56
C GLU A 149 3.93 -9.17 1.21
N TYR A 150 3.24 -8.28 0.49
CA TYR A 150 3.03 -6.92 0.94
C TYR A 150 1.72 -6.31 0.45
N LEU A 151 1.31 -5.26 1.17
CA LEU A 151 0.22 -4.37 0.88
C LEU A 151 0.76 -3.00 0.46
N ILE A 152 0.11 -2.40 -0.53
CA ILE A 152 0.20 -0.95 -0.77
C ILE A 152 -1.19 -0.38 -0.63
N CYS A 153 -1.34 0.65 0.19
CA CYS A 153 -2.54 1.46 0.27
C CYS A 153 -2.27 2.83 -0.31
N VAL A 154 -3.22 3.39 -1.05
CA VAL A 154 -3.22 4.79 -1.48
C VAL A 154 -4.58 5.41 -1.24
N VAL A 155 -4.57 6.68 -0.86
CA VAL A 155 -5.76 7.53 -0.79
C VAL A 155 -5.65 8.55 -1.91
N CYS A 156 -6.66 8.60 -2.77
CA CYS A 156 -6.68 9.42 -3.97
C CYS A 156 -7.95 10.28 -4.01
N PRO A 157 -7.89 11.59 -4.27
CA PRO A 157 -9.07 12.36 -4.65
C PRO A 157 -9.65 11.81 -5.96
N LEU A 158 -10.96 11.90 -6.15
CA LEU A 158 -11.61 11.48 -7.39
C LEU A 158 -11.62 12.59 -8.44
N SER A 159 -11.40 12.24 -9.71
CA SER A 159 -11.43 13.15 -10.85
C SER A 159 -12.62 12.89 -11.79
N GLY A 160 -13.82 12.75 -11.23
CA GLY A 160 -15.05 12.42 -11.96
C GLY A 160 -15.68 11.11 -11.47
N GLU A 161 -16.39 10.40 -12.35
CA GLU A 161 -17.12 9.15 -12.08
C GLU A 161 -16.19 8.01 -11.60
N TYR A 162 -15.83 8.00 -10.32
CA TYR A 162 -15.02 6.95 -9.68
C TYR A 162 -13.61 6.76 -10.24
N GLU A 163 -13.07 7.71 -11.01
CA GLU A 163 -11.68 7.65 -11.50
C GLU A 163 -10.73 8.24 -10.44
N PRO A 164 -9.82 7.43 -9.85
CA PRO A 164 -8.88 7.91 -8.86
C PRO A 164 -7.81 8.81 -9.49
N GLY A 165 -7.62 9.99 -8.90
CA GLY A 165 -6.54 10.90 -9.22
C GLY A 165 -5.18 10.43 -8.68
N GLU A 166 -4.22 11.35 -8.63
CA GLU A 166 -2.92 11.05 -8.04
C GLU A 166 -3.02 10.86 -6.52
N PRO A 167 -2.36 9.83 -5.94
CA PRO A 167 -2.34 9.63 -4.50
C PRO A 167 -1.87 10.87 -3.72
N GLU A 168 -2.59 11.23 -2.66
CA GLU A 168 -2.21 12.32 -1.73
C GLU A 168 -1.38 11.78 -0.55
N CYS A 169 -1.76 10.60 -0.08
CA CYS A 169 -0.98 9.81 0.87
C CYS A 169 -1.19 8.31 0.63
N GLY A 170 -0.39 7.50 1.32
CA GLY A 170 -0.50 6.06 1.23
C GLY A 170 0.59 5.37 2.04
N PHE A 171 0.64 4.05 2.00
CA PHE A 171 1.68 3.30 2.69
C PHE A 171 2.02 1.98 2.00
N LEU A 172 3.19 1.46 2.31
CA LEU A 172 3.65 0.12 1.99
C LEU A 172 3.88 -0.64 3.30
N PHE A 173 3.19 -1.77 3.48
CA PHE A 173 3.25 -2.60 4.67
C PHE A 173 3.39 -4.09 4.32
N PRO A 174 4.28 -4.84 4.97
CA PRO A 174 5.33 -4.36 5.88
C PRO A 174 6.37 -3.52 5.14
N ALA A 175 7.19 -2.77 5.87
CA ALA A 175 8.29 -2.03 5.25
C ALA A 175 9.28 -3.00 4.58
N PHE A 176 9.73 -2.67 3.38
CA PHE A 176 10.77 -3.44 2.68
C PHE A 176 12.14 -2.86 3.04
N THR A 177 13.01 -3.67 3.67
CA THR A 177 14.35 -3.26 4.12
C THR A 177 15.32 -4.40 3.87
N ASP A 178 16.43 -4.12 3.18
CA ASP A 178 17.51 -5.07 2.92
C ASP A 178 17.00 -6.38 2.28
N ARG A 179 16.05 -6.21 1.35
CA ARG A 179 15.40 -7.30 0.62
C ARG A 179 14.58 -8.26 1.48
N CYS A 180 14.13 -7.82 2.65
CA CYS A 180 13.27 -8.57 3.56
C CYS A 180 12.08 -7.71 4.03
N GLY A 181 11.01 -8.38 4.49
CA GLY A 181 9.87 -7.72 5.12
C GLY A 181 10.10 -7.41 6.60
N ASP A 182 10.00 -6.13 6.96
CA ASP A 182 10.07 -5.64 8.34
C ASP A 182 8.67 -5.39 8.90
N LEU A 183 8.13 -6.40 9.59
CA LEU A 183 6.75 -6.41 10.12
C LEU A 183 6.50 -5.34 11.20
N ASN A 184 7.55 -4.81 11.82
CA ASN A 184 7.42 -3.78 12.86
C ASN A 184 7.36 -2.37 12.26
N HIS A 185 7.50 -2.23 10.95
CA HIS A 185 7.55 -0.94 10.30
C HIS A 185 6.63 -0.82 9.10
N VAL A 186 6.32 0.42 8.77
CA VAL A 186 5.54 0.81 7.61
C VAL A 186 6.22 1.98 6.89
N ASN A 187 6.24 1.93 5.57
CA ASN A 187 6.73 3.04 4.76
C ASN A 187 5.54 3.91 4.33
N VAL A 188 5.42 5.11 4.88
CA VAL A 188 4.31 6.02 4.62
C VAL A 188 4.71 7.09 3.62
N TYR A 189 3.92 7.18 2.56
CA TYR A 189 4.02 8.17 1.49
C TYR A 189 3.16 9.39 1.80
N GLN A 190 3.76 10.56 1.59
CA GLN A 190 3.10 11.86 1.64
C GLN A 190 3.43 12.61 0.34
N LYS A 191 2.40 13.02 -0.42
CA LYS A 191 2.58 13.83 -1.63
C LYS A 191 3.22 15.18 -1.30
N ASN A 192 2.75 15.81 -0.22
CA ASN A 192 3.28 17.06 0.29
C ASN A 192 3.94 16.87 1.67
N PRO A 193 5.28 16.76 1.75
CA PRO A 193 5.98 16.60 3.02
C PRO A 193 5.84 17.77 3.99
N ASP A 194 5.50 18.97 3.49
CA ASP A 194 5.31 20.18 4.28
C ASP A 194 3.88 20.27 4.88
N ARG A 195 2.94 19.48 4.36
CA ARG A 195 1.58 19.31 4.87
C ARG A 195 1.21 17.82 4.89
N PRO A 196 1.88 17.02 5.75
CA PRO A 196 1.68 15.59 5.77
C PRO A 196 0.34 15.22 6.42
N HIS A 197 -0.30 14.18 5.90
CA HIS A 197 -1.45 13.50 6.51
C HIS A 197 -0.98 12.71 7.74
N MET A 198 -0.77 13.38 8.87
CA MET A 198 -0.28 12.74 10.09
C MET A 198 -1.34 11.89 10.79
N GLU A 199 -2.62 12.15 10.52
CA GLU A 199 -3.74 11.29 10.88
C GLU A 199 -3.55 9.87 10.32
N LEU A 200 -3.01 9.72 9.10
CA LEU A 200 -2.65 8.41 8.54
C LEU A 200 -1.62 7.68 9.40
N VAL A 201 -0.58 8.39 9.85
CA VAL A 201 0.52 7.79 10.61
C VAL A 201 0.08 7.46 12.04
N ARG A 202 -0.50 8.44 12.74
CA ARG A 202 -0.68 8.37 14.19
C ARG A 202 -2.03 7.80 14.60
N GLU A 203 -3.08 8.12 13.86
CA GLU A 203 -4.45 7.80 14.26
C GLU A 203 -4.97 6.55 13.56
N ILE A 204 -4.68 6.41 12.26
CA ILE A 204 -5.08 5.25 11.46
C ILE A 204 -4.10 4.10 11.67
N LEU A 205 -2.81 4.30 11.39
CA LEU A 205 -1.79 3.24 11.49
C LEU A 205 -1.32 2.98 12.93
N GLY A 206 -1.40 3.98 13.82
CA GLY A 206 -0.89 3.86 15.18
C GLY A 206 0.64 3.74 15.24
N ALA A 207 1.35 4.31 14.28
CA ALA A 207 2.80 4.29 14.15
C ALA A 207 3.44 5.60 14.62
N GLU A 208 4.75 5.57 14.92
CA GLU A 208 5.56 6.70 15.38
C GLU A 208 6.93 6.82 14.70
#